data_AF-A0A367B1J0-F1
#
_entry.id   AF-A0A367B1J0-F1
#
_cell.length_a   1.000
_cell.length_b   1.000
_cell.length_c   1.000
_cell.angle_alpha   90.00
_cell.angle_beta   90.00
_cell.angle_gamma   90.00
#
_symmetry.space_group_name_H-M   'P 1'
#
loop_
_entity.id
_entity.type
_entity.pdbx_description
1 polymer ?
#
loop_
_entity_poly.entity_id
_entity_poly.type
_entity_poly.pdbx_seq_one_letter_code
_entity_poly.pdbx_strand_id
1 'polypeptide(L)'
;MGLYGDPDALDALASELSQRAGEVRAGGEEHRLEGARTRWVSEAASAYRERQAEDCADVDTAADAMERAADLLRRHADEVRERLAAIARAEEAVRSWLSDQAARGGELLGDVGDLLGDLPEAGADAWRGISGRLNRLGLM
;
A
#
# COMPACT_ATOMS: atom_id res chain seq x y z
N MET A 1 -9.71 -9.46 3.26
CA MET A 1 -8.59 -8.83 3.97
C MET A 1 -8.94 -7.38 4.27
N GLY A 2 -8.59 -6.87 5.45
CA GLY A 2 -8.83 -5.47 5.81
C GLY A 2 -7.85 -4.53 5.09
N LEU A 3 -8.28 -3.27 4.92
CA LEU A 3 -7.62 -2.14 4.22
C LEU A 3 -6.09 -2.03 4.43
N TYR A 4 -5.56 -2.54 5.54
CA TYR A 4 -4.14 -2.48 5.92
C TYR A 4 -3.22 -3.49 5.24
N GLY A 5 -3.76 -4.54 4.59
CA GLY A 5 -2.94 -5.61 3.99
C GLY A 5 -2.96 -5.66 2.47
N ASP A 6 -3.74 -4.80 1.83
CA ASP A 6 -3.96 -4.81 0.39
C ASP A 6 -3.18 -3.64 -0.27
N PRO A 7 -2.12 -3.92 -1.06
CA PRO A 7 -1.32 -2.88 -1.69
C PRO A 7 -2.12 -2.06 -2.70
N ASP A 8 -3.15 -2.64 -3.34
CA ASP A 8 -3.96 -1.93 -4.33
C ASP A 8 -4.92 -0.94 -3.64
N ALA A 9 -5.43 -1.31 -2.46
CA ALA A 9 -6.21 -0.40 -1.62
C ALA A 9 -5.38 0.77 -1.08
N LEU A 10 -4.10 0.53 -0.74
CA LEU A 10 -3.16 1.58 -0.33
C LEU A 10 -2.87 2.56 -1.46
N ASP A 11 -2.68 2.06 -2.69
CA ASP A 11 -2.45 2.91 -3.87
C ASP A 11 -3.69 3.71 -4.26
N ALA A 12 -4.89 3.13 -4.11
CA ALA A 12 -6.14 3.85 -4.32
C ALA A 12 -6.26 5.03 -3.34
N LEU A 13 -5.99 4.81 -2.05
CA LEU A 13 -6.01 5.87 -1.04
C LEU A 13 -4.93 6.94 -1.29
N ALA A 14 -3.72 6.52 -1.68
CA ALA A 14 -2.66 7.46 -2.04
C ALA A 14 -3.06 8.35 -3.23
N SER A 15 -3.72 7.76 -4.23
CA SER A 15 -4.20 8.48 -5.41
C SER A 15 -5.29 9.49 -5.05
N GLU A 16 -6.23 9.11 -4.19
CA GLU A 16 -7.26 10.01 -3.66
C GLU A 16 -6.64 11.18 -2.88
N LEU A 17 -5.63 10.91 -2.04
CA LEU A 17 -4.93 11.97 -1.30
C LEU A 17 -4.21 12.96 -2.22
N SER A 18 -3.46 12.47 -3.21
CA SER A 18 -2.78 13.34 -4.18
C SER A 18 -3.79 14.15 -5.01
N GLN A 19 -4.93 13.56 -5.39
CA GLN A 19 -5.99 14.30 -6.08
C GLN A 19 -6.51 15.46 -5.22
N ARG A 20 -6.86 15.19 -3.95
CA ARG A 20 -7.32 16.22 -3.02
C ARG A 20 -6.26 17.28 -2.74
N ALA A 21 -5.00 16.90 -2.63
CA ALA A 21 -3.89 17.85 -2.50
C ALA A 21 -3.83 18.81 -3.70
N GLY A 22 -4.03 18.28 -4.91
CA GLY A 22 -4.13 19.08 -6.14
C GLY A 22 -5.32 20.04 -6.11
N GLU A 23 -6.50 19.60 -5.68
CA GLU A 23 -7.70 20.45 -5.54
C GLU A 23 -7.50 21.56 -4.52
N VAL A 24 -6.92 21.24 -3.36
CA VAL A 24 -6.60 22.21 -2.30
C VAL A 24 -5.62 23.28 -2.81
N ARG A 25 -4.56 22.86 -3.51
CA ARG A 25 -3.58 23.78 -4.10
C ARG A 25 -4.19 24.66 -5.18
N ALA A 26 -5.08 24.10 -6.01
CA ALA A 26 -5.80 24.86 -7.02
C ALA A 26 -6.71 25.93 -6.39
N GLY A 27 -7.42 25.60 -5.31
CA GLY A 27 -8.23 26.58 -4.56
C GLY A 27 -7.38 27.69 -3.92
N GLY A 28 -6.21 27.35 -3.38
CA GLY A 28 -5.25 28.34 -2.86
C GLY A 28 -4.73 29.29 -3.95
N GLU A 29 -4.42 28.76 -5.13
CA GLU A 29 -3.98 29.57 -6.29
C GLU A 29 -5.10 30.47 -6.81
N GLU A 30 -6.34 29.99 -6.86
CA GLU A 30 -7.50 30.81 -7.22
C GLU A 30 -7.64 32.01 -6.28
N HIS A 31 -7.62 31.78 -4.96
CA HIS A 31 -7.66 32.86 -3.98
C HIS A 31 -6.50 33.84 -4.10
N ARG A 32 -5.30 33.36 -4.40
CA ARG A 32 -4.11 34.19 -4.65
C ARG A 32 -4.29 35.09 -5.87
N LEU A 33 -4.84 34.55 -6.96
CA LEU A 33 -5.13 35.30 -8.19
C LEU A 33 -6.24 36.35 -7.97
N GLU A 34 -7.28 36.03 -7.22
CA GLU A 34 -8.32 36.98 -6.82
C GLU A 34 -7.73 38.12 -5.98
N GLY A 35 -6.87 37.79 -5.02
CA GLY A 35 -6.15 38.76 -4.19
C GLY A 35 -5.27 39.71 -5.01
N ALA A 36 -4.57 39.18 -6.02
CA ALA A 36 -3.72 39.97 -6.91
C ALA A 36 -4.50 40.96 -7.79
N ARG A 37 -5.75 40.62 -8.14
CA ARG A 37 -6.66 41.49 -8.91
C ARG A 37 -7.39 42.51 -8.05
N THR A 38 -7.39 42.33 -6.73
CA THR A 38 -8.11 43.19 -5.80
C THR A 38 -7.37 44.50 -5.56
N ARG A 39 -8.10 45.61 -5.58
CA ARG A 39 -7.55 46.94 -5.29
C ARG A 39 -7.63 47.22 -3.80
N TRP A 40 -6.49 47.15 -3.11
CA TRP A 40 -6.37 47.43 -1.68
C TRP A 40 -6.17 48.93 -1.46
N VAL A 41 -7.14 49.62 -0.85
CA VAL A 41 -7.13 51.11 -0.74
C VAL A 41 -7.23 51.62 0.71
N SER A 42 -6.99 50.77 1.70
CA SER A 42 -7.00 51.14 3.12
C SER A 42 -6.04 50.31 3.96
N GLU A 43 -5.78 50.74 5.20
CA GLU A 43 -4.99 49.95 6.15
C GLU A 43 -5.67 48.61 6.47
N ALA A 44 -7.00 48.60 6.65
CA ALA A 44 -7.76 47.36 6.83
C ALA A 44 -7.62 46.42 5.62
N ALA A 45 -7.57 46.97 4.41
CA ALA A 45 -7.36 46.22 3.18
C ALA A 45 -5.94 45.62 3.13
N SER A 46 -4.91 46.35 3.57
CA SER A 46 -3.54 45.82 3.69
C SER A 46 -3.44 44.69 4.71
N ALA A 47 -4.07 44.83 5.88
CA ALA A 47 -4.11 43.78 6.89
C ALA A 47 -4.82 42.51 6.37
N TYR A 48 -5.90 42.67 5.61
CA TYR A 48 -6.57 41.53 4.98
C TYR A 48 -5.69 40.85 3.92
N ARG A 49 -4.94 41.62 3.11
CA ARG A 49 -4.00 41.05 2.14
C ARG A 49 -2.90 40.23 2.82
N GLU A 50 -2.37 40.72 3.94
CA GLU A 50 -1.38 39.98 4.74
C GLU A 50 -1.99 38.68 5.26
N ARG A 51 -3.21 38.75 5.82
CA ARG A 51 -3.91 37.56 6.30
C ARG A 51 -4.22 36.56 5.19
N GLN A 52 -4.64 37.02 4.03
CA GLN A 52 -4.87 36.18 2.86
C GLN A 52 -3.58 35.45 2.43
N ALA A 53 -2.43 36.13 2.49
CA ALA A 53 -1.14 35.52 2.16
C ALA A 53 -0.76 34.42 3.16
N GLU A 54 -1.03 34.62 4.46
CA GLU A 54 -0.86 33.60 5.50
C GLU A 54 -1.78 32.39 5.23
N ASP A 55 -3.08 32.63 5.00
CA ASP A 55 -4.05 31.57 4.75
C ASP A 55 -3.67 30.76 3.49
N CYS A 56 -3.16 31.41 2.43
CA CYS A 56 -2.65 30.71 1.24
C CYS A 56 -1.42 29.84 1.56
N ALA A 57 -0.52 30.29 2.43
CA ALA A 57 0.65 29.51 2.84
C ALA A 57 0.26 28.31 3.71
N ASP A 58 -0.76 28.45 4.55
CA ASP A 58 -1.33 27.36 5.34
C ASP A 58 -1.97 26.30 4.43
N VAL A 59 -2.69 26.73 3.39
CA VAL A 59 -3.26 25.86 2.34
C VAL A 59 -2.16 25.07 1.61
N ASP A 60 -1.09 25.73 1.18
CA ASP A 60 0.04 25.06 0.53
C ASP A 60 0.71 24.03 1.47
N THR A 61 0.88 24.39 2.74
CA THR A 61 1.44 23.49 3.76
C THR A 61 0.56 22.24 3.96
N ALA A 62 -0.76 22.42 3.95
CA ALA A 62 -1.71 21.32 4.06
C ALA A 62 -1.67 20.41 2.83
N ALA A 63 -1.64 20.98 1.62
CA ALA A 63 -1.51 20.21 0.38
C ALA A 63 -0.22 19.39 0.36
N ASP A 64 0.90 19.98 0.78
CA ASP A 64 2.18 19.27 0.88
C ASP A 64 2.15 18.15 1.93
N ALA A 65 1.42 18.32 3.02
CA ALA A 65 1.23 17.26 4.01
C ALA A 65 0.43 16.08 3.43
N MET A 66 -0.60 16.35 2.61
CA MET A 66 -1.36 15.33 1.91
C MET A 66 -0.50 14.56 0.91
N GLU A 67 0.32 15.24 0.10
CA GLU A 67 1.24 14.56 -0.83
C GLU A 67 2.27 13.69 -0.10
N ARG A 68 2.87 14.20 0.99
CA ARG A 68 3.79 13.40 1.82
C ARG A 68 3.12 12.14 2.37
N ALA A 69 1.85 12.23 2.77
CA ALA A 69 1.09 11.07 3.23
C ALA A 69 0.78 10.09 2.09
N ALA A 70 0.44 10.57 0.89
CA ALA A 70 0.28 9.73 -0.30
C ALA A 70 1.58 8.97 -0.63
N ASP A 71 2.74 9.63 -0.56
CA ASP A 71 4.04 9.00 -0.81
C ASP A 71 4.41 7.95 0.24
N LEU A 72 4.02 8.16 1.51
CA LEU A 72 4.17 7.14 2.55
C LEU A 72 3.32 5.91 2.26
N LEU A 73 2.08 6.09 1.79
CA LEU A 73 1.19 4.99 1.44
C LEU A 73 1.73 4.17 0.26
N ARG A 74 2.21 4.82 -0.81
CA ARG A 74 2.82 4.13 -1.97
C ARG A 74 4.03 3.29 -1.57
N ARG A 75 4.96 3.88 -0.79
CA ARG A 75 6.11 3.14 -0.27
C ARG A 75 5.69 1.92 0.54
N HIS A 76 4.66 2.06 1.36
CA HIS A 76 4.15 0.94 2.13
C HIS A 76 3.52 -0.14 1.24
N ALA A 77 2.79 0.24 0.20
CA ALA A 77 2.25 -0.70 -0.79
C ALA A 77 3.37 -1.49 -1.47
N ASP A 78 4.47 -0.83 -1.84
CA ASP A 78 5.64 -1.47 -2.44
C ASP A 78 6.31 -2.46 -1.47
N GLU A 79 6.50 -2.07 -0.20
CA GLU A 79 7.02 -2.97 0.84
C GLU A 79 6.13 -4.21 1.02
N VAL A 80 4.80 -4.04 0.99
CA VAL A 80 3.85 -5.16 1.08
C VAL A 80 3.98 -6.09 -0.12
N ARG A 81 4.06 -5.54 -1.34
CA ARG A 81 4.28 -6.32 -2.57
C ARG A 81 5.58 -7.11 -2.53
N GLU A 82 6.67 -6.50 -2.07
CA GLU A 82 7.97 -7.18 -1.93
C GLU A 82 7.88 -8.37 -0.97
N ARG A 83 7.21 -8.19 0.17
CA ARG A 83 7.00 -9.26 1.15
C ARG A 83 6.15 -10.39 0.59
N LEU A 84 5.05 -10.06 -0.09
CA LEU A 84 4.20 -11.05 -0.75
C LEU A 84 4.96 -11.83 -1.83
N ALA A 85 5.78 -11.15 -2.63
CA ALA A 85 6.62 -11.79 -3.64
C ALA A 85 7.72 -12.68 -3.03
N ALA A 86 8.25 -12.32 -1.85
CA ALA A 86 9.19 -13.17 -1.12
C ALA A 86 8.51 -14.44 -0.58
N ILE A 87 7.29 -14.31 -0.04
CA ILE A 87 6.47 -15.44 0.42
C ILE A 87 6.16 -16.38 -0.75
N ALA A 88 5.66 -15.84 -1.87
CA ALA A 88 5.33 -16.64 -3.05
C ALA A 88 6.55 -17.43 -3.60
N ARG A 89 7.75 -16.82 -3.60
CA ARG A 89 8.99 -17.51 -3.99
C ARG A 89 9.34 -18.64 -3.02
N ALA A 90 9.17 -18.44 -1.72
CA ALA A 90 9.41 -19.48 -0.73
C ALA A 90 8.40 -20.64 -0.87
N GLU A 91 7.12 -20.32 -1.09
CA GLU A 91 6.07 -21.31 -1.32
C GLU A 91 6.32 -22.14 -2.59
N GLU A 92 6.76 -21.51 -3.68
CA GLU A 92 7.12 -22.21 -4.91
C GLU A 92 8.34 -23.13 -4.71
N ALA A 93 9.35 -22.68 -3.96
CA ALA A 93 10.50 -23.51 -3.63
C ALA A 93 10.10 -24.75 -2.80
N VAL A 94 9.18 -24.59 -1.84
CA VAL A 94 8.63 -25.70 -1.05
C VAL A 94 7.84 -26.66 -1.95
N ARG A 95 6.97 -26.14 -2.83
CA ARG A 95 6.18 -26.95 -3.77
C ARG A 95 7.07 -27.74 -4.72
N SER A 96 8.11 -27.11 -5.27
CA SER A 96 9.10 -27.76 -6.14
C SER A 96 9.85 -28.86 -5.38
N TRP A 97 10.31 -28.59 -4.15
CA TRP A 97 10.98 -29.60 -3.33
C TRP A 97 10.08 -30.80 -3.02
N LEU A 98 8.82 -30.57 -2.63
CA LEU A 98 7.84 -31.65 -2.37
C LEU A 98 7.60 -32.50 -3.63
N SER A 99 7.47 -31.85 -4.79
CA SER A 99 7.28 -32.53 -6.08
C SER A 99 8.49 -33.40 -6.44
N ASP A 100 9.69 -32.89 -6.19
CA ASP A 100 10.96 -33.60 -6.40
C ASP A 100 11.10 -34.83 -5.49
N GLN A 101 10.64 -34.75 -4.24
CA GLN A 101 10.64 -35.90 -3.31
C GLN A 101 9.60 -36.94 -3.71
N ALA A 102 8.39 -36.52 -4.11
CA ALA A 102 7.35 -37.42 -4.60
C ALA A 102 7.81 -38.20 -5.83
N ALA A 103 8.52 -37.57 -6.76
CA ALA A 103 9.08 -38.23 -7.93
C ALA A 103 10.17 -39.28 -7.60
N ARG A 104 10.84 -39.17 -6.45
CA ARG A 104 11.95 -40.05 -6.03
C ARG A 104 11.51 -41.18 -5.09
N GLY A 105 10.45 -40.99 -4.30
CA GLY A 105 10.05 -41.91 -3.23
C GLY A 105 8.82 -42.75 -3.57
N GLY A 106 9.01 -43.90 -4.22
CA GLY A 106 7.94 -44.81 -4.66
C GLY A 106 6.97 -45.37 -3.60
N GLU A 107 7.14 -45.07 -2.30
CA GLU A 107 6.34 -45.65 -1.20
C GLU A 107 5.78 -44.61 -0.20
N LEU A 108 6.36 -43.40 -0.09
CA LEU A 108 5.81 -42.25 0.68
C LEU A 108 4.81 -41.39 -0.14
N LEU A 109 4.49 -41.86 -1.36
CA LEU A 109 3.73 -41.14 -2.39
C LEU A 109 2.31 -40.76 -2.00
N GLY A 110 1.62 -41.56 -1.17
CA GLY A 110 0.22 -41.31 -0.81
C GLY A 110 0.05 -40.01 -0.02
N ASP A 111 0.78 -39.89 1.08
CA ASP A 111 0.66 -38.74 1.98
C ASP A 111 1.20 -37.44 1.36
N VAL A 112 2.25 -37.53 0.54
CA VAL A 112 2.84 -36.36 -0.15
C VAL A 112 1.99 -35.95 -1.36
N GLY A 113 1.42 -36.92 -2.10
CA GLY A 113 0.52 -36.67 -3.22
C GLY A 113 -0.78 -36.00 -2.80
N ASP A 114 -1.40 -36.46 -1.72
CA ASP A 114 -2.57 -35.82 -1.13
C ASP A 114 -2.26 -34.41 -0.60
N LEU A 115 -1.07 -34.21 -0.01
CA LEU A 115 -0.63 -32.88 0.43
C LEU A 115 -0.44 -31.92 -0.75
N LEU A 116 0.16 -32.39 -1.85
CA LEU A 116 0.36 -31.61 -3.09
C LEU A 116 -0.97 -31.23 -3.75
N GLY A 117 -1.97 -32.13 -3.73
CA GLY A 117 -3.32 -31.88 -4.24
C GLY A 117 -4.13 -30.88 -3.40
N ASP A 118 -3.80 -30.76 -2.11
CA ASP A 118 -4.46 -29.87 -1.13
C ASP A 118 -3.67 -28.58 -0.88
N LEU A 119 -2.62 -28.29 -1.67
CA LEU A 119 -1.84 -27.05 -1.54
C LEU A 119 -2.68 -25.84 -1.99
N PRO A 120 -2.87 -24.84 -1.12
CA PRO A 120 -3.60 -23.63 -1.45
C PRO A 120 -2.80 -22.74 -2.41
N GLU A 121 -3.50 -21.76 -2.98
CA GLU A 121 -2.87 -20.71 -3.79
C GLU A 121 -1.85 -19.92 -2.97
N ALA A 122 -0.89 -19.32 -3.69
CA ALA A 122 0.19 -18.59 -3.06
C ALA A 122 -0.32 -17.43 -2.20
N GLY A 123 0.20 -17.29 -0.98
CA GLY A 123 -0.21 -16.24 -0.04
C GLY A 123 -1.57 -16.45 0.65
N ALA A 124 -2.24 -17.58 0.46
CA ALA A 124 -3.49 -17.88 1.16
C ALA A 124 -3.25 -18.17 2.67
N ASP A 125 -4.16 -17.71 3.53
CA ASP A 125 -4.11 -17.97 4.99
C ASP A 125 -4.06 -19.48 5.33
N ALA A 126 -4.53 -20.33 4.39
CA ALA A 126 -4.50 -21.79 4.48
C ALA A 126 -3.08 -22.37 4.61
N TRP A 127 -2.01 -21.67 4.20
CA TRP A 127 -0.63 -22.10 4.42
C TRP A 127 -0.27 -22.30 5.90
N ARG A 128 -0.92 -21.56 6.82
CA ARG A 128 -0.75 -21.78 8.27
C ARG A 128 -1.24 -23.15 8.74
N GLY A 129 -2.25 -23.72 8.07
CA GLY A 129 -2.75 -25.06 8.38
C GLY A 129 -1.81 -26.17 7.89
N ILE A 130 -1.08 -25.91 6.80
CA ILE A 130 -0.14 -26.86 6.19
C ILE A 130 1.16 -26.95 6.98
N SER A 131 1.69 -25.83 7.48
CA SER A 131 2.90 -25.86 8.34
C SER A 131 2.70 -26.72 9.59
N GLY A 132 1.50 -26.70 10.19
CA GLY A 132 1.13 -27.59 11.31
C GLY A 132 0.91 -29.06 10.93
N ARG A 133 0.69 -29.39 9.65
CA ARG A 133 0.67 -30.76 9.13
C ARG A 133 2.09 -31.25 8.84
N LEU A 134 2.93 -30.43 8.21
CA LEU A 134 4.33 -30.74 7.94
C LEU A 134 5.13 -31.03 9.22
N ASN A 135 4.90 -30.25 10.28
CA ASN A 135 5.56 -30.47 11.58
C ASN A 135 5.13 -31.79 12.24
N ARG A 136 3.90 -32.25 12.00
CA ARG A 136 3.39 -33.55 12.51
C ARG A 136 3.95 -34.76 11.75
N LEU A 137 4.34 -34.57 10.50
CA LEU A 137 4.97 -35.60 9.67
C LEU A 137 6.48 -35.71 9.91
N GLY A 138 7.05 -34.90 10.81
CA GLY A 138 8.48 -34.94 11.15
C GLY A 138 9.40 -34.42 10.03
N LEU A 139 8.87 -33.61 9.11
CA LEU A 139 9.58 -33.11 7.92
C LEU A 139 10.19 -31.71 8.10
N MET A 140 10.41 -31.26 9.34
CA MET A 140 11.28 -30.12 9.67
C MET A 140 12.17 -30.44 10.87
#